data_AF-A0A8D0FXC8-F1
#
_entry.id   AF-A0A8D0FXC8-F1
#
_cell.length_a   1.000
_cell.length_b   1.000
_cell.length_c   1.000
_cell.angle_alpha   90.00
_cell.angle_beta   90.00
_cell.angle_gamma   90.00
#
_symmetry.space_group_name_H-M   'P 1'
#
loop_
_entity.id
_entity.type
_entity.pdbx_description
1 polymer ?
#
loop_
_entity_poly.entity_id
_entity_poly.type
_entity_poly.pdbx_seq_one_letter_code
_entity_poly.pdbx_strand_id
1 'polypeptide(L)'
;MVVDKVVRQSRAFRAGVAPQSCSVLRGRVWRVALVLAGCGVFDGSEIHEASAALVHLSRGGAEVKIFAPNVEQRDVVDHLKGSPTEEKRNVLVESARLARGNIQDLAELKTSEFDAKIFCGGFGVAKNLCSWAVDGKNCTVHEHVNSTLQAFHSAKKPIGLCCISPVLAAKVFPGCEVTVGQDKNVDGRFPDAETASAIAELGCKHICKNVNESHVDKANKIVTTCAFMCKAPLHEIFDGIGTMVQEVLKLA
;
A
#
# COMPACT_ATOMS: atom_id res chain seq x y z
N MET A 1 28.12 -1.28 22.26
CA MET A 1 28.97 -1.87 21.20
C MET A 1 28.19 -2.48 20.02
N VAL A 2 27.25 -3.43 20.23
CA VAL A 2 26.41 -3.97 19.12
C VAL A 2 25.30 -2.99 18.70
N VAL A 3 24.63 -2.35 19.66
CA VAL A 3 23.60 -1.31 19.40
C VAL A 3 24.20 -0.13 18.63
N ASP A 4 25.41 0.33 19.00
CA ASP A 4 26.12 1.39 18.28
C ASP A 4 26.49 1.00 16.84
N LYS A 5 26.80 -0.28 16.60
CA LYS A 5 27.03 -0.80 15.24
C LYS A 5 25.74 -0.80 14.41
N VAL A 6 24.59 -1.15 15.00
CA VAL A 6 23.27 -1.12 14.33
C VAL A 6 22.89 0.31 13.94
N VAL A 7 23.08 1.28 14.85
CA VAL A 7 22.83 2.71 14.58
C VAL A 7 23.82 3.28 13.54
N ARG A 8 25.07 2.80 13.49
CA ARG A 8 26.04 3.21 12.46
C ARG A 8 25.75 2.56 11.10
N GLN A 9 25.34 1.29 11.06
CA GLN A 9 24.93 0.61 9.83
C GLN A 9 23.68 1.24 9.21
N SER A 10 22.70 1.67 10.02
CA SER A 10 21.51 2.35 9.51
C SER A 10 21.85 3.71 8.87
N ARG A 11 22.81 4.46 9.42
CA ARG A 11 23.33 5.69 8.80
C ARG A 11 24.09 5.42 7.49
N ALA A 12 24.87 4.35 7.42
CA ALA A 12 25.59 3.96 6.20
C ALA A 12 24.65 3.44 5.09
N PHE A 13 23.57 2.73 5.44
CA PHE A 13 22.54 2.30 4.48
C PHE A 13 21.74 3.47 3.92
N ARG A 14 21.47 4.50 4.74
CA ARG A 14 20.86 5.77 4.30
C ARG A 14 21.74 6.57 3.33
N ALA A 15 23.05 6.37 3.34
CA ALA A 15 23.97 7.04 2.42
C ALA A 15 23.95 6.45 1.00
N GLY A 16 23.30 5.30 0.78
CA GLY A 16 23.13 4.67 -0.53
C GLY A 16 24.44 4.16 -1.14
N VAL A 17 24.44 2.92 -1.63
CA VAL A 17 25.31 2.58 -2.75
C VAL A 17 24.76 3.39 -3.92
N ALA A 18 25.52 4.36 -4.43
CA ALA A 18 25.17 5.02 -5.68
C ALA A 18 24.85 3.93 -6.71
N PRO A 19 23.71 3.99 -7.43
CA PRO A 19 23.39 2.98 -8.41
C PRO A 19 24.59 2.86 -9.34
N GLN A 20 25.21 1.67 -9.39
CA GLN A 20 26.24 1.42 -10.37
C GLN A 20 25.59 1.72 -11.72
N SER A 21 26.09 2.75 -12.41
CA SER A 21 25.58 3.16 -13.70
C SER A 21 25.86 2.06 -14.70
N CYS A 22 24.95 1.09 -14.80
CA CYS A 22 24.90 0.19 -15.93
C CYS A 22 24.45 1.07 -17.11
N SER A 23 25.39 1.40 -17.98
CA SER A 23 25.27 2.33 -19.11
C SER A 23 24.42 1.77 -20.26
N VAL A 24 23.37 1.02 -19.94
CA VAL A 24 22.41 0.52 -20.92
C VAL A 24 21.30 1.56 -21.04
N LEU A 25 21.30 2.30 -22.16
CA LEU A 25 20.22 3.13 -22.72
C LEU A 25 19.19 3.64 -21.69
N ARG A 26 19.37 4.86 -21.17
CA ARG A 26 18.50 5.46 -20.14
C ARG A 26 17.05 5.59 -20.64
N GLY A 27 16.25 4.56 -20.39
CA GLY A 27 14.79 4.66 -20.39
C GLY A 27 14.31 5.62 -19.30
N ARG A 28 13.03 6.02 -19.38
CA ARG A 28 12.39 6.85 -18.34
C ARG A 28 12.52 6.15 -16.98
N VAL A 29 12.99 6.87 -15.97
CA VAL A 29 13.02 6.40 -14.57
C VAL A 29 11.75 6.93 -13.89
N TRP A 30 10.89 6.03 -13.44
CA TRP A 30 9.67 6.39 -12.70
C TRP A 30 10.01 6.66 -11.24
N ARG A 31 9.50 7.75 -10.67
CA ARG A 31 9.59 8.01 -9.23
C ARG A 31 8.28 7.63 -8.58
N VAL A 32 8.28 6.66 -7.68
CA VAL A 32 7.07 6.12 -7.04
C VAL A 32 7.10 6.37 -5.54
N ALA A 33 6.02 6.97 -5.03
CA ALA A 33 5.79 7.07 -3.59
C ALA A 33 5.10 5.78 -3.10
N LEU A 34 5.70 5.07 -2.16
CA LEU A 34 5.10 3.91 -1.50
C LEU A 34 4.66 4.29 -0.09
N VAL A 35 3.38 4.15 0.24
CA VAL A 35 2.84 4.50 1.55
C VAL A 35 2.55 3.25 2.37
N LEU A 36 3.07 3.23 3.60
CA LEU A 36 2.92 2.15 4.58
C LEU A 36 2.09 2.61 5.79
N ALA A 37 1.64 1.64 6.57
CA ALA A 37 0.71 1.82 7.69
C ALA A 37 1.20 1.19 9.00
N GLY A 38 2.47 0.77 9.09
CA GLY A 38 3.06 0.00 10.18
C GLY A 38 3.84 -1.21 9.63
N CYS A 39 4.12 -2.23 10.45
CA CYS A 39 4.87 -3.42 10.04
C CYS A 39 4.29 -4.71 10.64
N GLY A 40 3.26 -5.27 9.99
CA GLY A 40 2.53 -6.45 10.47
C GLY A 40 1.11 -6.43 9.94
N VAL A 41 0.57 -7.58 9.51
CA VAL A 41 -0.76 -7.62 8.87
C VAL A 41 -1.88 -7.14 9.77
N PHE A 42 -1.85 -7.39 11.08
CA PHE A 42 -2.98 -7.08 11.98
C PHE A 42 -3.01 -5.66 12.50
N ASP A 43 -1.88 -4.95 12.51
CA ASP A 43 -1.74 -3.61 13.10
C ASP A 43 -0.97 -2.61 12.21
N GLY A 44 -0.50 -3.05 11.04
CA GLY A 44 0.33 -2.28 10.13
C GLY A 44 0.14 -2.65 8.65
N SER A 45 1.20 -2.44 7.85
CA SER A 45 1.23 -2.94 6.48
C SER A 45 1.51 -4.43 6.42
N GLU A 46 0.87 -5.12 5.47
CA GLU A 46 1.18 -6.51 5.16
C GLU A 46 2.61 -6.58 4.58
N ILE A 47 3.44 -7.42 5.19
CA ILE A 47 4.89 -7.44 4.99
C ILE A 47 5.25 -8.02 3.62
N HIS A 48 4.56 -9.08 3.21
CA HIS A 48 4.79 -9.73 1.93
C HIS A 48 4.31 -8.87 0.75
N GLU A 49 3.22 -8.12 0.89
CA GLU A 49 2.71 -7.18 -0.10
C GLU A 49 3.68 -6.02 -0.30
N ALA A 50 4.16 -5.43 0.81
CA ALA A 50 5.17 -4.39 0.75
C ALA A 50 6.46 -4.89 0.09
N SER A 51 6.91 -6.10 0.43
CA SER A 51 8.07 -6.73 -0.21
C SER A 51 7.85 -6.97 -1.70
N ALA A 52 6.69 -7.52 -2.09
CA ALA A 52 6.33 -7.80 -3.48
C ALA A 52 6.26 -6.51 -4.32
N ALA A 53 5.61 -5.46 -3.80
CA ALA A 53 5.54 -4.17 -4.46
C ALA A 53 6.94 -3.58 -4.70
N LEU A 54 7.82 -3.60 -3.69
CA LEU A 54 9.20 -3.11 -3.80
C LEU A 54 10.02 -3.91 -4.83
N VAL A 55 9.88 -5.24 -4.85
CA VAL A 55 10.57 -6.10 -5.83
C VAL A 55 10.11 -5.79 -7.25
N HIS A 56 8.81 -5.68 -7.49
CA HIS A 56 8.28 -5.39 -8.83
C HIS A 56 8.57 -3.97 -9.28
N LEU A 57 8.55 -2.98 -8.38
CA LEU A 57 8.99 -1.61 -8.69
C LEU A 57 10.47 -1.58 -9.07
N SER A 58 11.32 -2.30 -8.33
CA SER A 58 12.74 -2.42 -8.65
C SER A 58 12.99 -3.12 -9.99
N ARG A 59 12.27 -4.21 -10.29
CA ARG A 59 12.31 -4.88 -11.60
C ARG A 59 11.84 -3.96 -12.72
N GLY A 60 10.86 -3.12 -12.44
CA GLY A 60 10.40 -2.06 -13.33
C GLY A 60 11.34 -0.87 -13.41
N GLY A 61 12.52 -0.86 -12.80
CA GLY A 61 13.47 0.26 -12.87
C GLY A 61 12.99 1.56 -12.21
N ALA A 62 12.00 1.49 -11.31
CA ALA A 62 11.48 2.64 -10.60
C ALA A 62 12.35 3.01 -9.38
N GLU A 63 12.50 4.30 -9.15
CA GLU A 63 13.02 4.86 -7.89
C GLU A 63 11.88 5.00 -6.88
N VAL A 64 12.02 4.36 -5.72
CA VAL A 64 10.96 4.35 -4.69
C VAL A 64 11.37 5.22 -3.51
N LYS A 65 10.49 6.14 -3.09
CA LYS A 65 10.55 6.76 -1.76
C LYS A 65 9.39 6.25 -0.92
N ILE A 66 9.69 5.86 0.32
CA ILE A 66 8.71 5.24 1.22
C ILE A 66 8.23 6.30 2.22
N PHE A 67 6.94 6.28 2.53
CA PHE A 67 6.28 7.21 3.45
C PHE A 67 5.37 6.47 4.42
N ALA A 68 5.15 7.05 5.59
CA ALA A 68 4.13 6.63 6.54
C ALA A 68 3.76 7.83 7.44
N PRO A 69 2.50 7.95 7.92
CA PRO A 69 2.14 9.03 8.83
C PRO A 69 2.84 8.84 10.19
N ASN A 70 3.33 9.93 10.78
CA ASN A 70 3.93 9.92 12.11
C ASN A 70 2.88 9.97 13.23
N VAL A 71 2.15 8.87 13.41
CA VAL A 71 1.07 8.74 14.41
C VAL A 71 1.20 7.44 15.20
N GLU A 72 0.56 7.37 16.37
CA GLU A 72 0.41 6.11 17.13
C GLU A 72 -0.46 5.13 16.32
N GLN A 73 -0.12 3.84 16.32
CA GLN A 73 -1.00 2.80 15.80
C GLN A 73 -2.28 2.74 16.64
N ARG A 74 -3.42 2.39 16.03
CA ARG A 74 -4.69 2.23 16.75
C ARG A 74 -4.60 1.16 17.84
N ASP A 75 -3.98 0.04 17.51
CA ASP A 75 -3.70 -1.07 18.40
C ASP A 75 -2.33 -1.69 18.04
N VAL A 76 -1.80 -2.50 18.96
CA VAL A 76 -0.63 -3.34 18.74
C VAL A 76 -1.09 -4.78 18.94
N VAL A 77 -0.77 -5.67 18.00
CA VAL A 77 -1.29 -7.04 18.00
C VAL A 77 -0.15 -8.04 18.14
N ASP A 78 -0.27 -8.95 19.10
CA ASP A 78 0.54 -10.15 19.14
C ASP A 78 0.11 -11.05 17.98
N HIS A 79 0.91 -11.08 16.91
CA HIS A 79 0.59 -11.83 15.70
C HIS A 79 0.58 -13.36 15.90
N LEU A 80 1.21 -13.88 16.98
CA LEU A 80 1.14 -15.30 17.31
C LEU A 80 -0.20 -15.65 17.97
N LYS A 81 -0.71 -14.76 18.83
CA LYS A 81 -1.98 -14.97 19.55
C LYS A 81 -3.20 -14.42 18.82
N GLY A 82 -3.01 -13.51 17.86
CA GLY A 82 -4.09 -12.81 17.17
C GLY A 82 -4.86 -11.83 18.07
N SER A 83 -4.28 -11.38 19.18
CA SER A 83 -4.93 -10.55 20.19
C SER A 83 -4.17 -9.24 20.45
N PRO A 84 -4.87 -8.14 20.77
CA PRO A 84 -4.23 -6.89 21.16
C PRO A 84 -3.32 -7.03 22.38
N THR A 85 -2.33 -6.15 22.49
CA THR A 85 -1.47 -5.97 23.66
C THR A 85 -1.66 -4.55 24.25
N GLU A 86 -1.10 -4.30 25.43
CA GLU A 86 -1.10 -2.96 26.06
C GLU A 86 0.03 -2.05 25.55
N GLU A 87 0.85 -2.54 24.61
CA GLU A 87 1.96 -1.77 24.06
C GLU A 87 1.46 -0.63 23.16
N LYS A 88 2.31 0.40 23.01
CA LYS A 88 2.10 1.49 22.06
C LYS A 88 3.24 1.52 21.07
N ARG A 89 2.92 1.66 19.80
CA ARG A 89 3.88 1.75 18.69
C ARG A 89 3.47 2.86 17.74
N ASN A 90 4.44 3.41 17.02
CA ASN A 90 4.23 4.49 16.06
C ASN A 90 4.32 3.93 14.63
N VAL A 91 3.36 4.34 13.78
CA VAL A 91 3.20 3.88 12.40
C VAL A 91 4.47 4.13 11.57
N LEU A 92 5.05 5.33 11.63
CA LEU A 92 6.26 5.68 10.90
C LEU A 92 7.48 4.90 11.40
N VAL A 93 7.63 4.79 12.73
CA VAL A 93 8.75 4.07 13.36
C VAL A 93 8.74 2.59 12.98
N GLU A 94 7.57 1.94 13.05
CA GLU A 94 7.46 0.53 12.70
C GLU A 94 7.58 0.31 11.19
N SER A 95 7.02 1.19 10.36
CA SER A 95 7.20 1.15 8.89
C SER A 95 8.68 1.30 8.48
N ALA A 96 9.50 1.98 9.28
CA ALA A 96 10.93 2.10 9.03
C ALA A 96 11.66 0.74 9.02
N ARG A 97 11.08 -0.32 9.62
CA ARG A 97 11.61 -1.69 9.54
C ARG A 97 11.58 -2.21 8.11
N LEU A 98 10.45 -2.07 7.42
CA LEU A 98 10.28 -2.45 6.01
C LEU A 98 11.15 -1.59 5.10
N ALA A 99 11.26 -0.30 5.40
CA ALA A 99 12.04 0.66 4.62
C ALA A 99 13.55 0.63 4.90
N ARG A 100 14.02 -0.24 5.82
CA ARG A 100 15.42 -0.27 6.29
C ARG A 100 15.92 1.11 6.76
N GLY A 101 15.03 1.88 7.36
CA GLY A 101 15.27 3.24 7.84
C GLY A 101 15.21 4.33 6.78
N ASN A 102 15.00 4.03 5.49
CA ASN A 102 14.86 5.02 4.41
C ASN A 102 13.37 5.35 4.16
N ILE A 103 12.77 6.08 5.10
CA ILE A 103 11.36 6.45 5.10
C ILE A 103 11.20 7.89 5.58
N GLN A 104 10.18 8.58 5.09
CA GLN A 104 9.83 9.96 5.47
C GLN A 104 8.41 10.01 6.05
N ASP A 105 8.12 11.08 6.79
CA ASP A 105 6.75 11.36 7.21
C ASP A 105 5.89 11.63 5.97
N LEU A 106 4.69 11.06 5.91
CA LEU A 106 3.73 11.31 4.84
C LEU A 106 3.39 12.80 4.69
N ALA A 107 3.46 13.58 5.77
CA ALA A 107 3.28 15.03 5.74
C ALA A 107 4.31 15.77 4.85
N GLU A 108 5.49 15.18 4.63
CA GLU A 108 6.55 15.76 3.79
C GLU A 108 6.41 15.43 2.30
N LEU A 109 5.45 14.56 1.94
CA LEU A 109 5.28 14.11 0.56
C LEU A 109 4.89 15.29 -0.35
N LYS A 110 5.70 15.51 -1.39
CA LYS A 110 5.41 16.48 -2.46
C LYS A 110 5.02 15.75 -3.74
N THR A 111 3.74 15.77 -4.08
CA THR A 111 3.19 15.08 -5.27
C THR A 111 3.91 15.43 -6.58
N SER A 112 4.49 16.62 -6.71
CA SER A 112 5.26 17.04 -7.88
C SER A 112 6.56 16.25 -8.10
N GLU A 113 7.10 15.60 -7.06
CA GLU A 113 8.34 14.80 -7.14
C GLU A 113 8.13 13.37 -7.65
N PHE A 114 6.90 12.93 -7.82
CA PHE A 114 6.57 11.53 -8.14
C PHE A 114 5.77 11.42 -9.42
N ASP A 115 5.91 10.30 -10.12
CA ASP A 115 5.10 9.93 -11.27
C ASP A 115 3.88 9.10 -10.84
N ALA A 116 3.97 8.33 -9.75
CA ALA A 116 2.90 7.48 -9.23
C ALA A 116 2.93 7.32 -7.70
N LYS A 117 1.84 6.80 -7.13
CA LYS A 117 1.76 6.41 -5.71
C LYS A 117 1.19 5.01 -5.56
N ILE A 118 1.67 4.25 -4.58
CA ILE A 118 1.13 2.94 -4.21
C ILE A 118 0.85 2.88 -2.70
N PHE A 119 -0.29 2.32 -2.33
CA PHE A 119 -0.59 1.85 -0.98
C PHE A 119 -0.57 0.33 -0.94
N CYS A 120 0.21 -0.23 -0.02
CA CYS A 120 0.11 -1.65 0.32
C CYS A 120 -1.12 -1.91 1.20
N GLY A 121 -1.50 -3.17 1.37
CA GLY A 121 -2.54 -3.61 2.29
C GLY A 121 -2.09 -3.76 3.73
N GLY A 122 -2.79 -4.66 4.43
CA GLY A 122 -2.71 -4.86 5.89
C GLY A 122 -3.80 -4.09 6.64
N PHE A 123 -4.23 -4.63 7.78
CA PHE A 123 -5.27 -4.02 8.61
C PHE A 123 -4.85 -2.66 9.18
N GLY A 124 -3.55 -2.36 9.26
CA GLY A 124 -3.08 -1.00 9.59
C GLY A 124 -3.60 0.04 8.61
N VAL A 125 -3.89 -0.31 7.35
CA VAL A 125 -4.57 0.61 6.43
C VAL A 125 -5.98 0.94 6.93
N ALA A 126 -6.75 -0.10 7.26
CA ALA A 126 -8.12 0.02 7.73
C ALA A 126 -8.25 0.57 9.17
N LYS A 127 -7.15 0.66 9.92
CA LYS A 127 -7.11 1.10 11.33
C LYS A 127 -6.39 2.43 11.56
N ASN A 128 -5.27 2.65 10.86
CA ASN A 128 -4.34 3.77 11.06
C ASN A 128 -4.45 4.80 9.94
N LEU A 129 -4.63 4.36 8.69
CA LEU A 129 -4.77 5.28 7.54
C LEU A 129 -6.23 5.72 7.33
N CYS A 130 -7.18 4.92 7.80
CA CYS A 130 -8.59 5.25 7.93
C CYS A 130 -9.20 4.47 9.10
N SER A 131 -10.49 4.68 9.37
CA SER A 131 -11.23 3.96 10.41
C SER A 131 -12.10 2.81 9.92
N TRP A 132 -11.85 2.28 8.70
CA TRP A 132 -12.65 1.24 8.06
C TRP A 132 -12.89 0.00 8.93
N ALA A 133 -11.88 -0.45 9.67
CA ALA A 133 -11.98 -1.64 10.52
C ALA A 133 -13.04 -1.53 11.63
N VAL A 134 -13.49 -0.31 11.97
CA VAL A 134 -14.49 -0.07 13.01
C VAL A 134 -15.75 0.57 12.44
N ASP A 135 -15.61 1.51 11.51
CA ASP A 135 -16.73 2.30 11.00
C ASP A 135 -17.25 1.81 9.64
N GLY A 136 -16.57 0.84 9.01
CA GLY A 136 -16.89 0.33 7.67
C GLY A 136 -16.99 1.47 6.64
N LYS A 137 -18.06 1.47 5.84
CA LYS A 137 -18.34 2.54 4.86
C LYS A 137 -18.42 3.94 5.46
N ASN A 138 -18.73 4.07 6.75
CA ASN A 138 -18.81 5.35 7.45
C ASN A 138 -17.44 5.88 7.90
N CYS A 139 -16.34 5.17 7.57
CA CYS A 139 -15.00 5.54 8.00
C CYS A 139 -14.60 6.95 7.60
N THR A 140 -13.65 7.50 8.36
CA THR A 140 -12.89 8.69 7.99
C THR A 140 -11.50 8.28 7.51
N VAL A 141 -10.92 9.05 6.59
CA VAL A 141 -9.55 8.85 6.10
C VAL A 141 -8.64 9.86 6.77
N HIS A 142 -7.47 9.42 7.21
CA HIS A 142 -6.46 10.28 7.82
C HIS A 142 -6.13 11.48 6.90
N GLU A 143 -5.96 12.68 7.47
CA GLU A 143 -5.89 13.93 6.70
C GLU A 143 -4.80 13.92 5.61
N HIS A 144 -3.57 13.48 5.94
CA HIS A 144 -2.47 13.39 4.98
C HIS A 144 -2.65 12.26 3.95
N VAL A 145 -3.39 11.21 4.29
CA VAL A 145 -3.73 10.14 3.33
C VAL A 145 -4.75 10.68 2.32
N ASN A 146 -5.79 11.36 2.82
CA ASN A 146 -6.81 12.00 1.99
C ASN A 146 -6.22 13.07 1.06
N SER A 147 -5.43 14.00 1.61
CA SER A 147 -4.84 15.11 0.83
C SER A 147 -3.88 14.59 -0.23
N THR A 148 -3.05 13.60 0.09
CA THR A 148 -2.14 13.01 -0.90
C THR A 148 -2.90 12.18 -1.94
N LEU A 149 -4.01 11.52 -1.61
CA LEU A 149 -4.84 10.84 -2.61
C LEU A 149 -5.41 11.87 -3.60
N GLN A 150 -6.07 12.91 -3.08
CA GLN A 150 -6.65 13.98 -3.90
C GLN A 150 -5.60 14.67 -4.77
N ALA A 151 -4.39 14.92 -4.25
CA ALA A 151 -3.32 15.56 -5.01
C ALA A 151 -2.85 14.72 -6.21
N PHE A 152 -2.64 13.40 -6.04
CA PHE A 152 -2.23 12.52 -7.14
C PHE A 152 -3.33 12.39 -8.20
N HIS A 153 -4.58 12.23 -7.76
CA HIS A 153 -5.73 12.15 -8.66
C HIS A 153 -5.94 13.44 -9.45
N SER A 154 -5.86 14.59 -8.79
CA SER A 154 -5.97 15.92 -9.43
C SER A 154 -4.85 16.14 -10.46
N ALA A 155 -3.64 15.68 -10.16
CA ALA A 155 -2.49 15.73 -11.06
C ALA A 155 -2.53 14.65 -12.17
N LYS A 156 -3.58 13.82 -12.24
CA LYS A 156 -3.73 12.71 -13.20
C LYS A 156 -2.55 11.74 -13.16
N LYS A 157 -2.04 11.48 -11.96
CA LYS A 157 -0.97 10.51 -11.67
C LYS A 157 -1.57 9.21 -11.15
N PRO A 158 -1.11 8.04 -11.63
CA PRO A 158 -1.71 6.77 -11.24
C PRO A 158 -1.54 6.46 -9.75
N ILE A 159 -2.57 5.82 -9.20
CA ILE A 159 -2.63 5.36 -7.81
C ILE A 159 -2.83 3.85 -7.82
N GLY A 160 -1.88 3.11 -7.26
CA GLY A 160 -1.99 1.66 -7.03
C GLY A 160 -2.43 1.36 -5.60
N LEU A 161 -3.38 0.45 -5.42
CA LEU A 161 -3.86 0.01 -4.09
C LEU A 161 -4.06 -1.51 -4.10
N CYS A 162 -3.42 -2.25 -3.19
CA CYS A 162 -3.65 -3.70 -3.05
C CYS A 162 -4.36 -4.09 -1.74
N CYS A 163 -4.99 -5.25 -1.74
CA CYS A 163 -5.67 -5.84 -0.58
C CYS A 163 -6.86 -4.99 -0.11
N ILE A 164 -6.88 -4.58 1.16
CA ILE A 164 -7.93 -3.72 1.73
C ILE A 164 -7.77 -2.24 1.36
N SER A 165 -6.57 -1.80 0.93
CA SER A 165 -6.32 -0.38 0.63
C SER A 165 -7.22 0.28 -0.44
N PRO A 166 -7.84 -0.44 -1.41
CA PRO A 166 -8.84 0.13 -2.33
C PRO A 166 -10.03 0.82 -1.64
N VAL A 167 -10.35 0.50 -0.38
CA VAL A 167 -11.39 1.22 0.38
C VAL A 167 -11.06 2.70 0.58
N LEU A 168 -9.76 3.05 0.60
CA LEU A 168 -9.32 4.44 0.63
C LEU A 168 -9.76 5.19 -0.64
N ALA A 169 -9.54 4.57 -1.81
CA ALA A 169 -9.95 5.15 -3.08
C ALA A 169 -11.47 5.26 -3.17
N ALA A 170 -12.21 4.21 -2.79
CA ALA A 170 -13.66 4.22 -2.79
C ALA A 170 -14.25 5.31 -1.88
N LYS A 171 -13.60 5.59 -0.73
CA LYS A 171 -14.05 6.64 0.18
C LYS A 171 -13.75 8.05 -0.32
N VAL A 172 -12.63 8.24 -1.03
CA VAL A 172 -12.14 9.57 -1.45
C VAL A 172 -12.64 9.96 -2.85
N PHE A 173 -12.91 8.99 -3.73
CA PHE A 173 -13.28 9.22 -5.12
C PHE A 173 -14.61 8.55 -5.47
N PRO A 174 -15.74 9.22 -5.23
CA PRO A 174 -17.05 8.70 -5.61
C PRO A 174 -17.10 8.30 -7.10
N GLY A 175 -17.68 7.15 -7.40
CA GLY A 175 -17.81 6.63 -8.77
C GLY A 175 -16.57 5.94 -9.33
N CYS A 176 -15.47 5.80 -8.58
CA CYS A 176 -14.32 5.04 -9.07
C CYS A 176 -14.62 3.54 -9.18
N GLU A 177 -13.86 2.85 -10.04
CA GLU A 177 -13.87 1.39 -10.14
C GLU A 177 -12.67 0.81 -9.38
N VAL A 178 -12.92 -0.22 -8.56
CA VAL A 178 -11.87 -0.91 -7.78
C VAL A 178 -12.15 -2.41 -7.70
N THR A 179 -11.13 -3.20 -7.39
CA THR A 179 -11.30 -4.60 -6.96
C THR A 179 -10.72 -4.82 -5.58
N VAL A 180 -11.40 -5.63 -4.76
CA VAL A 180 -10.85 -6.28 -3.57
C VAL A 180 -10.89 -7.80 -3.70
N GLY A 181 -11.06 -8.32 -4.93
CA GLY A 181 -11.13 -9.74 -5.24
C GLY A 181 -12.50 -10.14 -5.75
N GLN A 182 -13.14 -11.10 -5.09
CA GLN A 182 -14.49 -11.58 -5.42
C GLN A 182 -15.52 -10.94 -4.49
N ASP A 183 -16.76 -10.84 -4.97
CA ASP A 183 -17.92 -10.35 -4.21
C ASP A 183 -18.67 -11.47 -3.46
N LYS A 184 -18.17 -12.71 -3.56
CA LYS A 184 -18.74 -13.89 -2.90
C LYS A 184 -17.64 -14.79 -2.36
N ASN A 185 -17.90 -15.38 -1.20
CA ASN A 185 -17.04 -16.38 -0.58
C ASN A 185 -17.57 -17.81 -0.82
N VAL A 186 -17.40 -18.32 -2.04
CA VAL A 186 -17.99 -19.62 -2.43
C VAL A 186 -17.20 -20.81 -1.86
N ASP A 187 -15.87 -20.73 -1.87
CA ASP A 187 -14.94 -21.82 -1.54
C ASP A 187 -14.05 -21.50 -0.32
N GLY A 188 -14.36 -20.43 0.41
CA GLY A 188 -13.59 -19.98 1.57
C GLY A 188 -12.36 -19.14 1.24
N ARG A 189 -12.08 -18.87 -0.05
CA ARG A 189 -10.91 -18.10 -0.48
C ARG A 189 -11.05 -16.60 -0.24
N PHE A 190 -12.25 -16.05 -0.23
CA PHE A 190 -12.47 -14.60 -0.06
C PHE A 190 -13.27 -14.34 1.22
N PRO A 191 -12.65 -14.44 2.40
CA PRO A 191 -13.37 -14.33 3.68
C PRO A 191 -14.08 -12.99 3.89
N ASP A 192 -13.57 -11.91 3.28
CA ASP A 192 -14.05 -10.53 3.47
C ASP A 192 -14.81 -10.00 2.22
N ALA A 193 -15.47 -10.90 1.49
CA ALA A 193 -16.16 -10.60 0.23
C ALA A 193 -17.26 -9.51 0.35
N GLU A 194 -17.82 -9.32 1.54
CA GLU A 194 -18.78 -8.26 1.87
C GLU A 194 -18.21 -6.84 1.67
N THR A 195 -16.88 -6.70 1.66
CA THR A 195 -16.19 -5.44 1.35
C THR A 195 -16.63 -4.92 -0.03
N ALA A 196 -16.89 -5.81 -1.00
CA ALA A 196 -17.39 -5.43 -2.32
C ALA A 196 -18.75 -4.72 -2.26
N SER A 197 -19.67 -5.18 -1.40
CA SER A 197 -20.97 -4.54 -1.20
C SER A 197 -20.83 -3.17 -0.54
N ALA A 198 -19.98 -3.06 0.49
CA ALA A 198 -19.73 -1.79 1.16
C ALA A 198 -19.13 -0.74 0.20
N ILE A 199 -18.27 -1.15 -0.73
CA ILE A 199 -17.75 -0.28 -1.81
C ILE A 199 -18.89 0.17 -2.74
N ALA A 200 -19.81 -0.72 -3.11
CA ALA A 200 -20.96 -0.34 -3.94
C ALA A 200 -21.88 0.67 -3.24
N GLU A 201 -22.10 0.51 -1.93
CA GLU A 201 -22.89 1.44 -1.10
C GLU A 201 -22.25 2.83 -0.95
N LEU A 202 -20.93 2.94 -1.18
CA LEU A 202 -20.22 4.23 -1.29
C LEU A 202 -20.41 4.90 -2.67
N GLY A 203 -21.20 4.31 -3.57
CA GLY A 203 -21.40 4.81 -4.92
C GLY A 203 -20.25 4.50 -5.88
N CYS A 204 -19.36 3.57 -5.50
CA CYS A 204 -18.28 3.08 -6.35
C CYS A 204 -18.66 1.75 -7.02
N LYS A 205 -17.83 1.27 -7.93
CA LYS A 205 -18.07 -0.01 -8.62
C LYS A 205 -16.99 -1.02 -8.27
N HIS A 206 -17.39 -2.10 -7.61
CA HIS A 206 -16.52 -3.25 -7.42
C HIS A 206 -16.46 -4.09 -8.70
N ILE A 207 -15.26 -4.46 -9.12
CA ILE A 207 -15.01 -5.34 -10.27
C ILE A 207 -14.39 -6.64 -9.76
N CYS A 208 -15.07 -7.77 -9.97
CA CYS A 208 -14.55 -9.06 -9.54
C CYS A 208 -13.28 -9.42 -10.33
N LYS A 209 -12.21 -9.80 -9.61
CA LYS A 209 -10.91 -10.20 -10.15
C LYS A 209 -10.35 -11.40 -9.40
N ASN A 210 -9.62 -12.25 -10.12
CA ASN A 210 -8.85 -13.32 -9.49
C ASN A 210 -7.57 -12.77 -8.85
N VAL A 211 -6.92 -13.58 -8.01
CA VAL A 211 -5.75 -13.17 -7.22
C VAL A 211 -4.54 -12.74 -8.06
N ASN A 212 -4.39 -13.29 -9.26
CA ASN A 212 -3.32 -12.98 -10.19
C ASN A 212 -3.69 -11.84 -11.17
N GLU A 213 -4.82 -11.16 -10.96
CA GLU A 213 -5.28 -10.07 -11.80
C GLU A 213 -5.26 -8.73 -11.04
N SER A 214 -5.18 -7.64 -11.83
CA SER A 214 -5.47 -6.29 -11.37
C SER A 214 -6.61 -5.69 -12.19
N HIS A 215 -7.34 -4.76 -11.57
CA HIS A 215 -8.30 -3.89 -12.26
C HIS A 215 -7.70 -2.51 -12.51
N VAL A 216 -8.05 -1.89 -13.64
CA VAL A 216 -7.61 -0.54 -14.02
C VAL A 216 -8.84 0.31 -14.31
N ASP A 217 -9.12 1.26 -13.43
CA ASP A 217 -10.00 2.39 -13.71
C ASP A 217 -9.22 3.43 -14.53
N LYS A 218 -9.39 3.39 -15.85
CA LYS A 218 -8.67 4.29 -16.77
C LYS A 218 -9.07 5.75 -16.60
N ALA A 219 -10.31 6.03 -16.21
CA ALA A 219 -10.81 7.40 -16.07
C ALA A 219 -10.18 8.10 -14.88
N ASN A 220 -10.02 7.37 -13.77
CA ASN A 220 -9.41 7.89 -12.54
C ASN A 220 -7.92 7.55 -12.38
N LYS A 221 -7.36 6.73 -13.27
CA LYS A 221 -6.00 6.14 -13.17
C LYS A 221 -5.78 5.41 -11.84
N ILE A 222 -6.77 4.63 -11.41
CA ILE A 222 -6.69 3.82 -10.20
C ILE A 222 -6.45 2.37 -10.61
N VAL A 223 -5.42 1.75 -10.05
CA VAL A 223 -5.07 0.35 -10.30
C VAL A 223 -5.20 -0.42 -9.00
N THR A 224 -5.91 -1.54 -9.01
CA THR A 224 -6.18 -2.32 -7.79
C THR A 224 -5.98 -3.82 -7.99
N THR A 225 -5.58 -4.53 -6.94
CA THR A 225 -5.51 -6.01 -6.93
C THR A 225 -5.83 -6.52 -5.52
N CYS A 226 -6.34 -7.75 -5.41
CA CYS A 226 -6.89 -8.25 -4.14
C CYS A 226 -5.84 -8.77 -3.15
N ALA A 227 -4.66 -9.20 -3.62
CA ALA A 227 -3.60 -9.76 -2.77
C ALA A 227 -4.13 -10.72 -1.68
N PHE A 228 -3.85 -10.46 -0.39
CA PHE A 228 -4.26 -11.32 0.73
C PHE A 228 -5.76 -11.24 1.11
N MET A 229 -6.58 -10.44 0.43
CA MET A 229 -8.04 -10.61 0.49
C MET A 229 -8.46 -12.00 -0.04
N CYS A 230 -7.56 -12.67 -0.78
CA CYS A 230 -7.70 -14.05 -1.22
C CYS A 230 -6.76 -14.98 -0.44
N LYS A 231 -7.28 -16.10 0.06
CA LYS A 231 -6.48 -17.25 0.49
C LYS A 231 -5.96 -17.97 -0.74
N ALA A 232 -4.70 -17.69 -1.09
CA ALA A 232 -4.01 -18.25 -2.24
C ALA A 232 -2.56 -18.58 -1.89
N PRO A 233 -1.88 -19.41 -2.70
CA PRO A 233 -0.43 -19.55 -2.61
C PRO A 233 0.28 -18.20 -2.70
N LEU A 234 1.31 -18.01 -1.88
CA LEU A 234 2.03 -16.73 -1.76
C LEU A 234 2.56 -16.19 -3.10
N HIS A 235 2.96 -17.08 -4.01
CA HIS A 235 3.47 -16.67 -5.33
C HIS A 235 2.38 -16.08 -6.23
N GLU A 236 1.13 -16.57 -6.15
CA GLU A 236 0.01 -15.99 -6.91
C GLU A 236 -0.31 -14.57 -6.44
N ILE A 237 -0.25 -14.35 -5.12
CA ILE A 237 -0.41 -13.02 -4.51
C ILE A 237 0.72 -12.09 -4.96
N PHE A 238 1.96 -12.57 -4.93
CA PHE A 238 3.13 -11.85 -5.43
C PHE A 238 2.97 -11.46 -6.90
N ASP A 239 2.46 -12.37 -7.75
CA ASP A 239 2.25 -12.12 -9.17
C ASP A 239 1.15 -11.08 -9.42
N GLY A 240 0.02 -11.15 -8.71
CA GLY A 240 -1.06 -10.15 -8.80
C GLY A 240 -0.62 -8.73 -8.40
N ILE A 241 0.22 -8.61 -7.36
CA ILE A 241 0.85 -7.32 -7.02
C ILE A 241 1.77 -6.85 -8.14
N GLY A 242 2.45 -7.78 -8.82
CA GLY A 242 3.24 -7.50 -10.02
C GLY A 242 2.41 -6.92 -11.16
N THR A 243 1.23 -7.47 -11.43
CA THR A 243 0.34 -6.93 -12.47
C THR A 243 -0.10 -5.51 -12.13
N MET A 244 -0.46 -5.26 -10.86
CA MET A 244 -0.80 -3.91 -10.39
C MET A 244 0.36 -2.93 -10.59
N VAL A 245 1.59 -3.29 -10.17
CA VAL A 245 2.76 -2.43 -10.34
C VAL A 245 3.03 -2.14 -11.82
N GLN A 246 2.96 -3.14 -12.69
CA GLN A 246 3.17 -2.95 -14.13
C GLN A 246 2.15 -1.99 -14.74
N GLU A 247 0.87 -2.11 -14.40
CA GLU A 247 -0.17 -1.19 -14.88
C GLU A 247 0.01 0.23 -14.33
N VAL A 248 0.41 0.38 -13.06
CA VAL A 248 0.76 1.70 -12.49
C VAL A 248 1.88 2.36 -13.28
N LEU A 249 2.97 1.64 -13.57
CA LEU A 249 4.11 2.19 -14.32
C LEU A 249 3.76 2.52 -15.78
N LYS A 250 2.86 1.76 -16.41
CA LYS A 250 2.36 2.05 -17.77
C LYS A 250 1.53 3.35 -17.84
N LEU A 251 0.82 3.70 -16.77
CA LEU A 251 -0.05 4.89 -16.70
C LEU A 251 0.67 6.16 -16.24
N ALA A 252 1.90 6.01 -15.73
CA ALA A 252 2.71 7.05 -15.10
C ALA A 252 3.42 7.94 -16.13
#